data_AF-A0AAW5S773-F1
#
_entry.id   AF-A0AAW5S773-F1
#
_cell.length_a   1.000
_cell.length_b   1.000
_cell.length_c   1.000
_cell.angle_alpha   90.00
_cell.angle_beta   90.00
_cell.angle_gamma   90.00
#
_symmetry.space_group_name_H-M   'P 1'
#
loop_
_entity.id
_entity.type
_entity.pdbx_description
1 polymer ?
#
loop_
_entity_poly.entity_id
_entity_poly.type
_entity_poly.pdbx_seq_one_letter_code
_entity_poly.pdbx_strand_id
1 'polypeptide(L)'
;MDLLGELLNGRGGWCLSIARECRKSQAYHADLDQAGVIFGTPLIPDPTENLHAHILRESMASPGEPATQHLGEAETIAIIDGRQLDAFFLTDDAGARALAHRHHITVVTTWDLLRLAHTTTKVTQPVLTGYLRTLAAAGRGRPPGVTTFNDLTGWLPSLE
;
A
#
# COMPACT_ATOMS: atom_id res chain seq x y z
N MET A 1 9.62 -1.54 -9.40
CA MET A 1 9.86 -2.04 -8.04
C MET A 1 11.01 -1.31 -7.36
N ASP A 2 12.08 -0.99 -8.09
CA ASP A 2 13.25 -0.23 -7.61
C ASP A 2 12.91 1.04 -6.80
N LEU A 3 12.07 1.93 -7.35
CA LEU A 3 11.66 3.17 -6.65
C LEU A 3 11.02 2.89 -5.29
N LEU A 4 10.15 1.87 -5.21
CA LEU A 4 9.52 1.49 -3.94
C LEU A 4 10.55 0.98 -2.94
N GLY A 5 11.50 0.16 -3.40
CA GLY A 5 12.62 -0.31 -2.58
C GLY A 5 13.46 0.85 -2.02
N GLU A 6 13.79 1.83 -2.86
CA GLU A 6 14.51 3.03 -2.44
C GLU A 6 13.74 3.86 -1.41
N LEU A 7 12.44 4.06 -1.61
CA LEU A 7 11.60 4.84 -0.68
C LEU A 7 11.47 4.15 0.68
N LEU A 8 11.35 2.83 0.69
CA LEU A 8 11.26 2.05 1.93
C LEU A 8 12.61 1.99 2.66
N ASN A 9 13.73 2.16 1.94
CA ASN A 9 15.08 2.24 2.50
C ASN A 9 15.38 1.10 3.50
N GLY A 10 15.08 -0.14 3.10
CA GLY A 10 15.28 -1.34 3.92
C GLY A 10 14.30 -1.53 5.09
N ARG A 11 13.29 -0.67 5.22
CA ARG A 11 12.24 -0.74 6.27
C ARG A 11 10.91 -1.31 5.75
N GLY A 12 10.92 -1.92 4.57
CA GLY A 12 9.76 -2.59 4.02
C GLY A 12 9.38 -3.81 4.84
N GLY A 13 8.08 -4.05 4.98
CA GLY A 13 7.53 -5.25 5.60
C GLY A 13 6.20 -5.62 4.95
N TRP A 14 5.82 -6.88 5.10
CA TRP A 14 4.58 -7.44 4.58
C TRP A 14 4.15 -8.63 5.42
N CYS A 15 2.85 -8.91 5.43
CA CYS A 15 2.28 -10.06 6.13
C CYS A 15 2.24 -11.30 5.22
N LEU A 16 2.02 -12.47 5.83
CA LEU A 16 1.98 -13.75 5.14
C LEU A 16 0.94 -13.79 4.02
N SER A 17 -0.23 -13.21 4.25
CA SER A 17 -1.33 -13.19 3.28
C SER A 17 -0.97 -12.38 2.04
N ILE A 18 -0.36 -11.20 2.20
CA ILE A 18 0.15 -10.39 1.07
C ILE A 18 1.26 -11.13 0.33
N ALA A 19 2.21 -11.75 1.04
CA ALA A 19 3.29 -12.49 0.41
C ALA A 19 2.78 -13.66 -0.46
N ARG A 20 1.72 -14.35 -0.01
CA ARG A 20 1.05 -15.40 -0.78
C ARG A 20 0.34 -14.85 -2.01
N GLU A 21 -0.31 -13.70 -1.90
CA GLU A 21 -0.97 -13.04 -3.01
C GLU A 21 0.03 -12.57 -4.07
N CYS A 22 1.11 -11.89 -3.65
CA CYS A 22 2.18 -11.49 -4.56
C CYS A 22 2.74 -12.69 -5.33
N ARG A 23 3.00 -13.83 -4.66
CA ARG A 23 3.48 -15.04 -5.33
C ARG A 23 2.51 -15.59 -6.36
N LYS A 24 1.20 -15.56 -6.10
CA LYS A 24 0.19 -15.97 -7.10
C LYS A 24 0.19 -15.02 -8.30
N SER A 25 0.42 -13.73 -8.04
CA SER A 25 0.39 -12.67 -9.06
C SER A 25 1.66 -12.57 -9.91
N GLN A 26 2.77 -13.22 -9.50
CA GLN A 26 4.03 -13.25 -10.27
C GLN A 26 3.85 -13.75 -11.71
N ALA A 27 2.92 -14.69 -11.93
CA ALA A 27 2.62 -15.19 -13.27
C ALA A 27 2.08 -14.12 -14.23
N TYR A 28 1.54 -13.02 -13.69
CA TYR A 28 0.95 -11.91 -14.45
C TYR A 28 1.80 -10.63 -14.36
N HIS A 29 2.65 -10.52 -13.34
CA HIS A 29 3.47 -9.36 -13.04
C HIS A 29 4.88 -9.80 -12.62
N ALA A 30 5.78 -9.97 -13.59
CA ALA A 30 7.13 -10.49 -13.37
C ALA A 30 7.95 -9.66 -12.35
N ASP A 31 7.73 -8.34 -12.30
CA ASP A 31 8.42 -7.47 -11.34
C ASP A 31 8.17 -7.83 -9.86
N LEU A 32 7.08 -8.56 -9.56
CA LEU A 32 6.79 -9.04 -8.20
C LEU A 32 7.81 -10.07 -7.70
N ASP A 33 8.69 -10.61 -8.55
CA ASP A 33 9.83 -11.42 -8.12
C ASP A 33 10.78 -10.64 -7.20
N GLN A 34 10.82 -9.31 -7.29
CA GLN A 34 11.62 -8.45 -6.43
C GLN A 34 10.97 -8.18 -5.05
N ALA A 35 9.70 -8.53 -4.85
CA ALA A 35 8.97 -8.19 -3.63
C ALA A 35 9.66 -8.74 -2.36
N GLY A 36 10.19 -9.97 -2.42
CA GLY A 36 10.91 -10.57 -1.29
C GLY A 36 12.20 -9.83 -0.91
N VAL A 37 12.86 -9.16 -1.87
CA VAL A 37 14.04 -8.34 -1.61
C VAL A 37 13.66 -7.03 -0.91
N ILE A 38 12.51 -6.45 -1.29
CA ILE A 38 12.04 -5.15 -0.77
C ILE A 38 11.42 -5.28 0.63
N PHE A 39 10.59 -6.31 0.84
CA PHE A 39 9.79 -6.48 2.05
C PHE A 39 10.33 -7.55 3.01
N GLY A 40 11.37 -8.29 2.60
CA GLY A 40 12.03 -9.30 3.43
C GLY A 40 11.15 -10.50 3.76
N THR A 41 11.39 -11.11 4.92
CA THR A 41 10.61 -12.25 5.41
C THR A 41 9.23 -11.79 5.88
N PRO A 42 8.13 -12.44 5.43
CA PRO A 42 6.78 -12.05 5.85
C PRO A 42 6.57 -12.21 7.35
N LEU A 43 5.84 -11.27 7.95
CA LEU A 43 5.32 -11.39 9.30
C LEU A 43 4.25 -12.49 9.33
N ILE A 44 4.48 -13.52 10.13
CA ILE A 44 3.53 -14.62 10.33
C ILE A 44 2.61 -14.23 11.50
N PRO A 45 1.29 -14.16 11.30
CA PRO A 45 0.37 -13.87 12.40
C PRO A 45 0.33 -15.03 13.39
N ASP A 46 0.25 -14.71 14.68
CA ASP A 46 -0.07 -15.70 15.71
C ASP A 46 -1.58 -16.07 15.69
N PRO A 47 -2.05 -17.06 16.47
CA PRO A 47 -3.46 -17.44 16.47
C PRO A 47 -4.44 -16.32 16.85
N THR A 48 -4.04 -15.41 17.74
CA THR A 48 -4.86 -14.26 18.17
C THR A 48 -4.93 -13.21 17.07
N GLU A 49 -3.79 -12.87 16.46
CA GLU A 49 -3.69 -11.97 15.32
C GLU A 49 -4.46 -12.52 14.12
N ASN A 50 -4.40 -13.84 13.89
CA ASN A 50 -5.16 -14.48 12.82
C ASN A 50 -6.67 -14.41 13.06
N LEU A 51 -7.15 -14.70 14.27
CA LEU A 51 -8.57 -14.54 14.62
C LEU A 51 -9.01 -13.08 14.47
N HIS A 52 -8.20 -12.15 14.95
CA HIS A 52 -8.49 -10.71 14.83
C HIS A 52 -8.56 -10.28 13.37
N ALA A 53 -7.62 -10.72 12.53
CA ALA A 53 -7.62 -10.45 11.09
C ALA A 53 -8.91 -10.94 10.42
N HIS A 54 -9.43 -12.12 10.80
CA HIS A 54 -10.70 -12.61 10.26
C HIS A 54 -11.89 -11.74 10.69
N ILE A 55 -11.96 -11.32 11.96
CA ILE A 55 -13.00 -10.40 12.45
C ILE A 55 -12.94 -9.07 11.70
N LEU A 56 -11.74 -8.52 11.53
CA LEU A 56 -11.50 -7.28 10.80
C LEU A 56 -11.91 -7.40 9.33
N ARG A 57 -11.57 -8.51 8.67
CA ARG A 57 -11.97 -8.80 7.29
C ARG A 57 -13.49 -8.81 7.14
N GLU A 58 -14.21 -9.49 8.04
CA GLU A 58 -15.68 -9.53 8.00
C GLU A 58 -16.30 -8.13 8.13
N SER A 59 -15.63 -7.19 8.82
CA SER A 59 -16.12 -5.81 8.92
C SER A 59 -15.96 -4.99 7.63
N MET A 60 -15.10 -5.44 6.70
CA MET A 60 -14.85 -4.79 5.41
C MET A 60 -15.60 -5.48 4.27
N ALA A 61 -15.86 -6.78 4.40
CA ALA A 61 -16.41 -7.60 3.34
C ALA A 61 -17.86 -7.23 3.00
N SER A 62 -18.15 -7.20 1.71
CA SER A 62 -19.52 -7.15 1.19
C SER A 62 -20.08 -8.56 0.96
N PRO A 63 -21.41 -8.75 1.01
CA PRO A 63 -22.03 -10.03 0.71
C PRO A 63 -21.59 -10.59 -0.65
N GLY A 64 -21.09 -11.82 -0.67
CA GLY A 64 -20.64 -12.52 -1.88
C GLY A 64 -19.14 -12.36 -2.21
N GLU A 65 -18.40 -11.57 -1.45
CA GLU A 65 -16.95 -11.44 -1.66
C GLU A 65 -16.17 -12.69 -1.20
N PRO A 66 -15.17 -13.15 -1.97
CA PRO A 66 -14.33 -14.29 -1.60
C PRO A 66 -13.66 -14.11 -0.24
N ALA A 67 -13.55 -15.20 0.53
CA ALA A 67 -12.97 -15.18 1.88
C ALA A 67 -11.52 -14.65 1.95
N THR A 68 -10.78 -14.69 0.85
CA THR A 68 -9.41 -14.15 0.76
C THR A 68 -9.35 -12.67 0.41
N GLN A 69 -10.45 -12.09 -0.07
CA GLN A 69 -10.53 -10.66 -0.35
C GLN A 69 -10.47 -9.87 0.96
N HIS A 70 -9.68 -8.79 0.96
CA HIS A 70 -9.38 -7.93 2.11
C HIS A 70 -8.57 -8.58 3.25
N LEU A 71 -8.15 -9.84 3.09
CA LEU A 71 -7.44 -10.57 4.15
C LEU A 71 -6.02 -10.02 4.38
N GLY A 72 -5.32 -9.60 3.33
CA GLY A 72 -3.99 -9.02 3.45
C GLY A 72 -3.99 -7.72 4.26
N GLU A 73 -4.96 -6.85 3.99
CA GLU A 73 -5.18 -5.60 4.71
C GLU A 73 -5.58 -5.84 6.15
N ALA A 74 -6.54 -6.75 6.39
CA ALA A 74 -6.99 -7.09 7.74
C ALA A 74 -5.88 -7.71 8.59
N GLU A 75 -5.09 -8.62 8.01
CA GLU A 75 -3.93 -9.25 8.67
C GLU A 75 -2.86 -8.21 9.01
N THR A 76 -2.63 -7.25 8.12
CA THR A 76 -1.67 -6.17 8.38
C THR A 76 -2.11 -5.30 9.56
N ILE A 77 -3.39 -4.89 9.60
CA ILE A 77 -3.95 -4.12 10.72
C ILE A 77 -3.87 -4.92 12.02
N ALA A 78 -4.27 -6.20 12.00
CA ALA A 78 -4.23 -7.07 13.18
C ALA A 78 -2.82 -7.22 13.77
N ILE A 79 -1.80 -7.35 12.92
CA ILE A 79 -0.40 -7.46 13.35
C ILE A 79 0.12 -6.13 13.90
N ILE A 80 -0.11 -5.01 13.21
CA ILE A 80 0.35 -3.70 13.68
C ILE A 80 -0.27 -3.38 15.05
N ASP A 81 -1.58 -3.59 15.18
CA ASP A 81 -2.32 -3.35 16.42
C ASP A 81 -1.93 -4.35 17.53
N GLY A 82 -1.90 -5.66 17.22
CA GLY A 82 -1.58 -6.69 18.21
C GLY A 82 -0.17 -6.57 18.79
N ARG A 83 0.81 -6.21 17.95
CA ARG A 83 2.22 -6.05 18.38
C ARG A 83 2.60 -4.62 18.74
N GLN A 84 1.70 -3.65 18.55
CA GLN A 84 1.98 -2.22 18.71
C GLN A 84 3.20 -1.78 17.89
N LEU A 85 3.23 -2.13 16.61
CA LEU A 85 4.34 -1.76 15.72
C LEU A 85 4.32 -0.26 15.42
N ASP A 86 5.48 0.38 15.51
CA ASP A 86 5.69 1.72 14.96
C ASP A 86 5.84 1.62 13.43
N ALA A 87 4.71 1.65 12.73
CA ALA A 87 4.64 1.40 11.30
C ALA A 87 3.59 2.27 10.59
N PHE A 88 3.86 2.54 9.32
CA PHE A 88 2.85 3.05 8.38
C PHE A 88 2.22 1.89 7.63
N PHE A 89 0.90 1.94 7.45
CA PHE A 89 0.18 0.97 6.63
C PHE A 89 -0.01 1.49 5.20
N LEU A 90 0.64 0.85 4.23
CA LEU A 90 0.54 1.22 2.82
C LEU A 90 -0.69 0.57 2.17
N THR A 91 -1.71 1.34 1.81
CA THR A 91 -2.88 0.85 1.07
C THR A 91 -3.62 1.98 0.34
N ASP A 92 -4.17 1.68 -0.84
CA ASP A 92 -5.12 2.56 -1.55
C ASP A 92 -6.59 2.17 -1.26
N ASP A 93 -6.83 1.06 -0.55
CA ASP A 93 -8.18 0.57 -0.27
C ASP A 93 -8.89 1.45 0.78
N ALA A 94 -10.05 1.98 0.39
CA ALA A 94 -10.78 2.93 1.22
C ALA A 94 -11.37 2.27 2.49
N GLY A 95 -11.77 1.01 2.42
CA GLY A 95 -12.31 0.25 3.55
C GLY A 95 -11.22 -0.07 4.57
N ALA A 96 -10.08 -0.56 4.10
CA ALA A 96 -8.89 -0.81 4.90
C ALA A 96 -8.38 0.47 5.57
N ARG A 97 -8.39 1.61 4.85
CA ARG A 97 -8.00 2.90 5.43
C ARG A 97 -8.96 3.36 6.54
N ALA A 98 -10.27 3.22 6.32
CA ALA A 98 -11.26 3.56 7.34
C ALA A 98 -11.11 2.67 8.58
N LEU A 99 -10.82 1.38 8.39
CA LEU A 99 -10.57 0.45 9.47
C LEU A 99 -9.26 0.78 10.22
N ALA A 100 -8.15 0.99 9.52
CA ALA A 100 -6.87 1.35 10.11
C ALA A 100 -6.95 2.62 10.98
N HIS A 101 -7.72 3.62 10.55
CA HIS A 101 -7.98 4.82 11.34
C HIS A 101 -8.66 4.52 12.68
N ARG A 102 -9.56 3.54 12.74
CA ARG A 102 -10.20 3.11 14.01
C ARG A 102 -9.20 2.47 14.99
N HIS A 103 -8.09 1.95 14.48
CA HIS A 103 -6.99 1.38 15.27
C HIS A 103 -5.82 2.37 15.44
N HIS A 104 -6.01 3.66 15.11
CA HIS A 104 -4.98 4.70 15.20
C HIS A 104 -3.71 4.42 14.37
N ILE A 105 -3.82 3.63 13.31
CA ILE A 105 -2.72 3.31 12.40
C ILE A 105 -2.68 4.37 11.30
N THR A 106 -1.50 4.95 11.07
CA THR A 106 -1.32 5.93 9.99
C THR A 106 -1.22 5.23 8.65
N VAL A 107 -2.05 5.64 7.71
CA VAL A 107 -2.11 5.08 6.35
C VAL A 107 -1.34 5.97 5.38
N VAL A 108 -0.56 5.33 4.52
CA VAL A 108 0.13 5.95 3.39
C VAL A 108 -0.47 5.35 2.11
N THR A 109 -0.74 6.18 1.11
CA THR A 109 -1.27 5.74 -0.19
C THR A 109 -0.16 5.70 -1.26
N THR A 110 -0.46 5.10 -2.41
CA THR A 110 0.40 5.20 -3.60
C THR A 110 0.66 6.66 -3.97
N TRP A 111 -0.33 7.53 -3.79
CA TRP A 111 -0.20 8.97 -4.06
C TRP A 111 0.80 9.63 -3.12
N ASP A 112 0.76 9.30 -1.84
CA ASP A 112 1.69 9.82 -0.84
C ASP A 112 3.13 9.38 -1.16
N LEU A 113 3.32 8.13 -1.59
CA LEU A 113 4.64 7.62 -2.02
C LEU A 113 5.17 8.35 -3.25
N LEU A 114 4.33 8.59 -4.25
CA LEU A 114 4.73 9.33 -5.46
C LEU A 114 5.06 10.79 -5.15
N ARG A 115 4.28 11.42 -4.26
CA ARG A 115 4.57 12.76 -3.74
C ARG A 115 5.90 12.77 -2.99
N LEU A 116 6.12 11.81 -2.10
CA LEU A 116 7.38 11.65 -1.35
C LEU A 116 8.58 11.49 -2.29
N ALA A 117 8.46 10.63 -3.30
CA ALA A 117 9.51 10.41 -4.30
C ALA A 117 9.90 11.70 -5.01
N HIS A 118 8.93 12.55 -5.33
CA HIS A 118 9.22 13.84 -5.95
C HIS A 118 9.91 14.80 -4.97
N THR A 119 9.39 14.92 -3.75
CA THR A 119 9.94 15.81 -2.72
C THR A 119 11.35 15.42 -2.28
N THR A 120 11.70 14.14 -2.40
CA THR A 120 13.04 13.61 -2.09
C THR A 120 13.94 13.51 -3.33
N THR A 121 13.55 14.20 -4.41
CA THR A 121 14.26 14.30 -5.70
C THR A 121 14.59 12.95 -6.37
N LYS A 122 13.92 11.87 -5.95
CA LYS A 122 14.03 10.53 -6.56
C LYS A 122 13.34 10.47 -7.92
N VAL A 123 12.32 11.30 -8.13
CA VAL A 123 11.65 11.44 -9.44
C VAL A 123 11.48 12.90 -9.81
N THR A 124 11.76 13.21 -11.08
CA THR A 124 11.48 14.52 -11.66
C THR A 124 9.98 14.67 -11.92
N GLN A 125 9.49 15.90 -12.02
CA GLN A 125 8.07 16.15 -12.31
C GLN A 125 7.60 15.51 -13.62
N PRO A 126 8.36 15.52 -14.74
CA PRO A 126 7.96 14.81 -15.96
C PRO A 126 7.79 13.30 -15.75
N VAL A 127 8.69 12.66 -14.99
CA VAL A 127 8.61 11.22 -14.68
C VAL A 127 7.38 10.93 -13.81
N LEU A 128 7.15 11.75 -12.78
CA LEU A 128 5.97 11.65 -11.93
C LEU A 128 4.67 11.77 -12.74
N THR A 129 4.55 12.77 -13.61
CA THR A 129 3.39 12.93 -14.52
C THR A 129 3.20 11.70 -15.40
N GLY A 130 4.29 11.07 -15.85
CA GLY A 130 4.27 9.78 -16.55
C GLY A 130 3.62 8.68 -15.72
N TYR A 131 4.06 8.47 -14.48
CA TYR A 131 3.46 7.48 -13.57
C TYR A 131 1.98 7.72 -13.30
N LEU A 132 1.58 8.98 -13.06
CA LEU A 132 0.18 9.33 -12.84
C LEU A 132 -0.70 9.00 -14.05
N ARG A 133 -0.21 9.26 -15.27
CA ARG A 133 -0.90 8.89 -16.52
C ARG A 133 -1.04 7.37 -16.66
N THR A 134 0.04 6.62 -16.38
CA THR A 134 0.01 5.15 -16.44
C THR A 134 -0.99 4.57 -15.44
N LEU A 135 -1.01 5.04 -14.19
CA LEU A 135 -1.96 4.58 -13.17
C LEU A 135 -3.40 4.91 -13.55
N ALA A 136 -3.67 6.12 -14.05
CA ALA A 136 -5.00 6.49 -14.51
C ALA A 136 -5.46 5.66 -15.71
N ALA A 137 -4.59 5.41 -16.68
CA ALA A 137 -4.90 4.57 -17.85
C ALA A 137 -5.18 3.11 -17.45
N ALA A 138 -4.56 2.63 -16.38
CA ALA A 138 -4.82 1.32 -15.78
C ALA A 138 -6.05 1.30 -14.84
N GLY A 139 -6.83 2.39 -14.76
CA GLY A 139 -8.02 2.47 -13.92
C GLY A 139 -7.74 2.57 -12.42
N ARG A 140 -6.51 2.90 -12.01
CA ARG A 140 -6.09 3.00 -10.59
C ARG A 140 -6.46 4.34 -9.94
N GLY A 141 -7.17 5.21 -10.64
CA GLY A 141 -7.64 6.50 -10.11
C GLY A 141 -6.64 7.64 -10.29
N ARG A 142 -6.76 8.67 -9.45
CA ARG A 142 -5.97 9.91 -9.48
C ARG A 142 -5.68 10.40 -8.06
N PRO A 143 -4.59 11.17 -7.86
CA PRO A 143 -4.36 11.82 -6.58
C PRO A 143 -5.51 12.77 -6.19
N PRO A 144 -5.80 12.93 -4.89
CA PRO A 144 -6.81 13.86 -4.42
C PRO A 144 -6.56 15.29 -4.91
N GLY A 145 -7.61 15.95 -5.41
CA GLY A 145 -7.55 17.34 -5.89
C GLY A 145 -6.89 17.54 -7.26
N VAL A 146 -6.32 16.49 -7.88
CA VAL A 146 -5.67 16.59 -9.19
C VAL A 146 -6.67 16.32 -10.31
N THR A 147 -7.04 17.36 -11.05
CA THR A 147 -7.96 17.27 -12.19
C THR A 147 -7.24 17.04 -13.53
N THR A 148 -6.01 17.56 -13.65
CA THR A 148 -5.13 17.43 -14.82
C THR A 148 -3.71 17.09 -14.39
N PHE A 149 -2.99 16.26 -15.15
CA PHE A 149 -1.60 15.92 -14.84
C PHE A 149 -0.57 16.90 -15.41
N ASN A 150 -1.03 17.92 -16.14
CA ASN A 150 -0.17 18.99 -16.63
C ASN A 150 0.08 20.08 -15.57
N ASP A 151 -0.76 20.13 -14.53
CA ASP A 151 -0.62 21.06 -13.41
C ASP A 151 -0.76 20.28 -12.11
N LEU A 152 0.36 20.17 -11.38
CA LEU A 152 0.43 19.49 -10.08
C LEU A 152 0.68 20.48 -8.94
N THR A 153 0.60 21.79 -9.20
CA THR A 153 1.01 22.86 -8.26
C THR A 153 0.20 22.84 -6.97
N GLY A 154 -1.08 22.47 -7.03
CA GLY A 154 -1.93 22.36 -5.84
C GLY A 154 -1.73 21.06 -5.03
N TRP A 155 -1.01 20.09 -5.57
CA TRP A 155 -0.81 18.77 -4.94
C TRP A 155 0.62 18.57 -4.45
N LEU A 156 1.61 19.01 -5.23
CA LEU A 156 3.01 19.00 -4.83
C LEU A 156 3.28 20.16 -3.86
N PRO A 157 4.03 19.92 -2.77
CA PRO A 157 4.48 21.03 -1.95
C PRO A 157 5.48 21.87 -2.76
N SER A 158 5.54 23.18 -2.48
CA SER A 158 6.61 24.03 -3.00
C SER A 158 7.96 23.48 -2.52
N LEU A 159 8.88 23.22 -3.46
CA LEU A 159 10.26 22.88 -3.12
C LEU A 159 10.97 24.21 -2.80
N GLU A 160 11.36 24.40 -1.54
CA GLU A 160 12.23 25.51 -1.10
C GLU A 160 13.71 25.23 -1.43
#